data_AF-A0A3P3T9Y2-F1
#
_entry.id   AF-A0A3P3T9Y2-F1
#
_cell.length_a   1.000
_cell.length_b   1.000
_cell.length_c   1.000
_cell.angle_alpha   90.00
_cell.angle_beta   90.00
_cell.angle_gamma   90.00
#
_symmetry.space_group_name_H-M   'P 1'
#
loop_
_entity.id
_entity.type
_entity.pdbx_description
1 polymer ?
#
loop_
_entity_poly.entity_id
_entity_poly.type
_entity_poly.pdbx_seq_one_letter_code
_entity_poly.pdbx_strand_id
1 'polypeptide(L)'
;MNPVMTMNDKITLAMDLFQEDRLVSMAFYCNVHGIKEGYMFIQMGSELPENAIWKGLLAVLTRLASQYCNRTILMAFSPIYLQLGDGRTKDHVLRILHSFKASQHISFFEYQGNLDKVNKLGLEDNHPINVLRGYTISEYETRLIGFKSNKKKKFEVSPIYYEGVFMPATGACLDLEATSTVIQYARVIEYGVVKFTDGQITDKLQSFVNPNMKIPKAVRELTGITQRDVDRAPRSYDAIKALVYYLKDCRYLIGHNILYDFSLIDTFCQRFRLPRLNVELICTKRLAKKSNLIVKDYRMETLLKLYDIHNERPHRALPDATANFYLMKKMFTESFLVS
;
A
#
# COMPACT_ATOMS: atom_id res chain seq x y z
N MET A 1 29.38 -31.64 -11.26
CA MET A 1 28.13 -31.60 -10.48
C MET A 1 28.13 -30.32 -9.66
N ASN A 2 27.23 -29.37 -9.93
CA ASN A 2 27.05 -28.24 -9.01
C ASN A 2 26.45 -28.79 -7.71
N PRO A 3 27.06 -28.54 -6.53
CA PRO A 3 26.48 -28.99 -5.27
C PRO A 3 25.08 -28.36 -5.14
N VAL A 4 24.08 -29.20 -4.91
CA VAL A 4 22.71 -28.74 -4.66
C VAL A 4 22.76 -27.86 -3.41
N MET A 5 22.59 -26.55 -3.57
CA MET A 5 22.55 -25.63 -2.44
C MET A 5 21.40 -26.02 -1.52
N THR A 6 21.73 -26.46 -0.31
CA THR A 6 20.72 -26.74 0.72
C THR A 6 20.12 -25.42 1.21
N MET A 7 18.86 -25.41 1.66
CA MET A 7 18.24 -24.20 2.23
C MET A 7 19.06 -23.62 3.39
N ASN A 8 19.74 -24.49 4.15
CA ASN A 8 20.59 -24.11 5.28
C ASN A 8 21.84 -23.33 4.89
N ASP A 9 22.21 -23.25 3.61
CA ASP A 9 23.35 -22.45 3.13
C ASP A 9 22.97 -21.00 2.82
N LYS A 10 21.70 -20.63 2.99
CA LYS A 10 21.16 -19.35 2.51
C LYS A 10 20.92 -18.37 3.65
N ILE A 11 21.00 -17.09 3.30
CA ILE A 11 20.51 -15.96 4.10
C ILE A 11 19.49 -15.24 3.25
N THR A 12 18.24 -15.15 3.69
CA THR A 12 17.28 -14.26 3.05
C THR A 12 17.34 -12.91 3.74
N LEU A 13 17.65 -11.85 2.98
CA LEU A 13 17.58 -10.48 3.44
C LEU A 13 16.54 -9.72 2.60
N ALA A 14 15.42 -9.36 3.23
CA ALA A 14 14.44 -8.46 2.66
C ALA A 14 14.55 -7.08 3.30
N MET A 15 14.24 -6.03 2.56
CA MET A 15 14.23 -4.67 3.09
C MET A 15 13.23 -3.78 2.39
N ASP A 16 12.76 -2.76 3.10
CA ASP A 16 11.97 -1.68 2.52
C ASP A 16 12.31 -0.34 3.18
N LEU A 17 12.16 0.72 2.41
CA LEU A 17 12.41 2.09 2.84
C LEU A 17 11.07 2.75 3.20
N PHE A 18 11.04 3.39 4.35
CA PHE A 18 9.88 4.11 4.86
C PHE A 18 10.27 5.57 5.05
N GLN A 19 9.38 6.46 4.65
CA GLN A 19 9.55 7.88 4.88
C GLN A 19 8.32 8.40 5.62
N GLU A 20 8.54 9.06 6.75
CA GLU A 20 7.52 9.73 7.55
C GLU A 20 8.07 11.10 7.96
N ASP A 21 7.37 12.15 7.58
CA ASP A 21 7.79 13.55 7.61
C ASP A 21 9.14 13.77 6.89
N ARG A 22 10.13 14.28 7.64
CA ARG A 22 11.51 14.45 7.21
C ARG A 22 12.40 13.29 7.66
N LEU A 23 11.84 12.19 8.15
CA LEU A 23 12.61 11.04 8.63
C LEU A 23 12.50 9.90 7.64
N VAL A 24 13.66 9.38 7.26
CA VAL A 24 13.80 8.17 6.47
C VAL A 24 14.21 7.04 7.41
N SER A 25 13.52 5.92 7.31
CA SER A 25 13.76 4.70 8.08
C SER A 25 13.83 3.51 7.14
N MET A 26 14.52 2.46 7.54
CA MET A 26 14.58 1.22 6.78
C MET A 26 14.32 0.04 7.69
N ALA A 27 13.39 -0.82 7.25
CA ALA A 27 13.12 -2.08 7.91
C ALA A 27 13.77 -3.21 7.12
N PHE A 28 14.24 -4.20 7.85
CA PHE A 28 14.84 -5.40 7.33
C PHE A 28 14.20 -6.62 7.96
N TYR A 29 14.01 -7.64 7.14
CA TYR A 29 13.73 -8.99 7.59
C TYR A 29 14.93 -9.85 7.19
N CYS A 30 15.47 -10.59 8.15
CA CYS A 30 16.63 -11.43 7.95
C CYS A 30 16.35 -12.83 8.46
N ASN A 31 16.47 -13.81 7.57
CA ASN A 31 16.42 -15.22 7.91
C ASN A 31 17.74 -15.86 7.53
N VAL A 32 18.55 -16.19 8.54
CA VAL A 32 19.72 -17.06 8.40
C VAL A 32 19.21 -18.48 8.59
N HIS A 33 18.91 -19.15 7.48
CA HIS A 33 18.19 -20.43 7.47
C HIS A 33 18.88 -21.48 8.36
N GLY A 34 18.09 -22.06 9.26
CA GLY A 34 18.56 -23.06 10.23
C GLY A 34 19.32 -22.49 11.45
N ILE A 35 19.46 -21.17 11.56
CA ILE A 35 20.15 -20.52 12.69
C ILE A 35 19.22 -19.56 13.42
N LYS A 36 18.78 -18.51 12.73
CA LYS A 36 17.99 -17.45 13.34
C LYS A 36 17.18 -16.71 12.30
N GLU A 37 16.02 -16.27 12.74
CA GLU A 37 15.13 -15.43 11.98
C GLU A 37 14.75 -14.24 12.86
N GLY A 38 14.73 -13.07 12.26
CA GLY A 38 14.39 -11.86 12.97
C GLY A 38 14.39 -10.66 12.06
N TYR A 39 14.29 -9.53 12.72
CA TYR A 39 14.02 -8.28 12.07
C TYR A 39 15.05 -7.25 12.50
N MET A 40 15.32 -6.27 11.63
CA MET A 40 16.14 -5.14 12.01
C MET A 40 15.50 -3.84 11.53
N PHE A 41 15.74 -2.77 12.28
CA PHE A 41 15.25 -1.44 11.96
C PHE A 41 16.37 -0.42 12.15
N ILE A 42 16.42 0.57 11.26
CA ILE A 42 17.32 1.71 11.38
C ILE A 42 16.60 2.99 10.96
N GLN A 43 16.69 4.02 11.79
CA GLN A 43 16.21 5.35 11.48
C GLN A 43 17.39 6.19 10.98
N MET A 44 17.32 6.73 9.78
CA MET A 44 18.42 7.41 9.09
C MET A 44 18.33 8.94 9.16
N GLY A 45 17.30 9.49 9.83
CA GLY A 45 17.11 10.93 9.90
C GLY A 45 16.66 11.53 8.57
N SER A 46 17.03 12.77 8.28
CA SER A 46 16.60 13.52 7.08
C SER A 46 17.48 13.32 5.85
N GLU A 47 18.00 12.11 5.67
CA GLU A 47 18.86 11.79 4.55
C GLU A 47 18.08 11.61 3.25
N LEU A 48 18.74 11.89 2.11
CA LEU A 48 18.18 11.52 0.82
C LEU A 48 17.96 9.99 0.80
N PRO A 49 16.81 9.53 0.31
CA PRO A 49 16.43 8.13 0.42
C PRO A 49 17.40 7.17 -0.31
N GLU A 50 18.15 7.64 -1.30
CA GLU A 50 19.21 6.86 -1.96
C GLU A 50 20.42 6.62 -1.05
N ASN A 51 20.84 7.64 -0.31
CA ASN A 51 21.92 7.54 0.66
C ASN A 51 21.52 6.65 1.84
N ALA A 52 20.25 6.77 2.27
CA ALA A 52 19.70 5.97 3.36
C ALA A 52 19.73 4.46 3.03
N ILE A 53 19.37 4.08 1.78
CA ILE A 53 19.43 2.70 1.31
C ILE A 53 20.84 2.15 1.43
N TRP A 54 21.84 2.83 0.86
CA TRP A 54 23.22 2.33 0.87
C TRP A 54 23.80 2.23 2.28
N LYS A 55 23.54 3.22 3.14
CA LYS A 55 24.06 3.20 4.51
C LYS A 55 23.40 2.13 5.38
N GLY A 56 22.10 1.93 5.28
CA GLY A 56 21.47 0.88 6.08
C GLY A 56 21.80 -0.52 5.56
N LEU A 57 21.93 -0.71 4.24
CA LEU A 57 22.50 -1.94 3.67
C LEU A 57 23.90 -2.19 4.23
N LEU A 58 24.77 -1.17 4.24
CA LEU A 58 26.11 -1.29 4.79
C LEU A 58 26.09 -1.74 6.25
N ALA A 59 25.22 -1.15 7.08
CA ALA A 59 25.10 -1.51 8.49
C ALA A 59 24.70 -2.99 8.68
N VAL A 60 23.72 -3.47 7.92
CA VAL A 60 23.24 -4.86 8.02
C VAL A 60 24.25 -5.84 7.46
N LEU A 61 24.76 -5.58 6.26
CA LEU A 61 25.67 -6.50 5.57
C LEU A 61 27.00 -6.62 6.30
N THR A 62 27.51 -5.55 6.93
CA THR A 62 28.72 -5.62 7.76
C THR A 62 28.53 -6.61 8.92
N ARG A 63 27.36 -6.60 9.59
CA ARG A 63 27.03 -7.55 10.66
C ARG A 63 26.86 -8.98 10.16
N LEU A 64 26.31 -9.16 8.96
CA LEU A 64 26.13 -10.49 8.39
C LEU A 64 27.45 -11.07 7.89
N ALA A 65 28.28 -10.26 7.24
CA ALA A 65 29.55 -10.70 6.66
C ALA A 65 30.55 -11.14 7.72
N SER A 66 30.53 -10.52 8.91
CA SER A 66 31.42 -10.91 10.01
C SER A 66 31.15 -12.33 10.57
N GLN A 67 29.96 -12.87 10.35
CA GLN A 67 29.55 -14.17 10.92
C GLN A 67 29.17 -15.22 9.87
N TYR A 68 28.74 -14.80 8.68
CA TYR A 68 28.05 -15.67 7.72
C TYR A 68 28.52 -15.48 6.27
N CYS A 69 29.73 -14.98 6.04
CA CYS A 69 30.28 -14.80 4.68
C CYS A 69 30.36 -16.09 3.86
N ASN A 70 30.45 -17.26 4.50
CA ASN A 70 30.44 -18.55 3.82
C ASN A 70 29.06 -18.97 3.25
N ARG A 71 28.01 -18.16 3.45
CA ARG A 71 26.64 -18.43 2.98
C ARG A 71 26.27 -17.63 1.74
N THR A 72 25.26 -18.10 1.02
CA THR A 72 24.68 -17.38 -0.11
C THR A 72 23.63 -16.38 0.39
N ILE A 73 23.76 -15.11 0.04
CA ILE A 73 22.74 -14.10 0.37
C ILE A 73 21.71 -13.96 -0.75
N LEU A 74 20.44 -14.09 -0.39
CA LEU A 74 19.28 -13.87 -1.23
C LEU A 74 18.67 -12.53 -0.86
N MET A 75 18.78 -11.58 -1.78
CA MET A 75 18.31 -10.22 -1.65
C MET A 75 16.89 -10.10 -2.19
N ALA A 76 15.93 -9.93 -1.29
CA ALA A 76 14.52 -9.77 -1.63
C ALA A 76 14.11 -8.30 -1.47
N PHE A 77 14.29 -7.51 -2.52
CA PHE A 77 13.92 -6.08 -2.55
C PHE A 77 13.67 -5.63 -3.99
N SER A 78 13.21 -4.41 -4.24
CA SER A 78 12.97 -3.95 -5.61
C SER A 78 14.28 -3.78 -6.41
N PRO A 79 14.42 -4.35 -7.63
CA PRO A 79 15.61 -4.16 -8.47
C PRO A 79 15.97 -2.69 -8.71
N ILE A 80 14.99 -1.78 -8.61
CA ILE A 80 15.20 -0.33 -8.75
C ILE A 80 16.22 0.21 -7.75
N TYR A 81 16.37 -0.41 -6.58
CA TYR A 81 17.35 0.01 -5.58
C TYR A 81 18.79 -0.21 -6.03
N LEU A 82 19.04 -1.19 -6.91
CA LEU A 82 20.38 -1.41 -7.49
C LEU A 82 20.75 -0.30 -8.48
N GLN A 83 19.74 0.36 -9.06
CA GLN A 83 19.90 1.43 -10.05
C GLN A 83 20.07 2.82 -9.41
N LEU A 84 19.93 2.94 -8.08
CA LEU A 84 20.13 4.21 -7.38
C LEU A 84 21.59 4.67 -7.47
N GLY A 85 21.77 5.99 -7.37
CA GLY A 85 23.02 6.71 -7.67
C GLY A 85 24.27 6.12 -7.02
N ASP A 86 25.41 6.37 -7.69
CA ASP A 86 26.74 5.90 -7.32
C ASP A 86 27.37 6.79 -6.24
N GLY A 87 27.94 6.15 -5.22
CA GLY A 87 28.64 6.83 -4.15
C GLY A 87 29.53 5.85 -3.40
N ARG A 88 30.53 6.35 -2.68
CA ARG A 88 31.55 5.52 -2.00
C ARG A 88 30.93 4.44 -1.08
N THR A 89 29.76 4.71 -0.50
CA THR A 89 29.01 3.77 0.33
C THR A 89 28.45 2.59 -0.47
N LYS A 90 27.95 2.83 -1.70
CA LYS A 90 27.48 1.79 -2.62
C LYS A 90 28.61 0.83 -2.97
N ASP A 91 29.78 1.36 -3.31
CA ASP A 91 30.94 0.52 -3.64
C ASP A 91 31.35 -0.36 -2.45
N HIS A 92 31.25 0.17 -1.23
CA HIS A 92 31.51 -0.61 -0.02
C HIS A 92 30.48 -1.72 0.18
N VAL A 93 29.19 -1.42 0.01
CA VAL A 93 28.12 -2.42 0.06
C VAL A 93 28.37 -3.54 -0.96
N LEU A 94 28.71 -3.18 -2.20
CA LEU A 94 28.99 -4.15 -3.25
C LEU A 94 30.21 -5.02 -2.90
N ARG A 95 31.30 -4.43 -2.39
CA ARG A 95 32.46 -5.20 -1.90
C ARG A 95 32.09 -6.20 -0.81
N ILE A 96 31.23 -5.81 0.13
CA ILE A 96 30.75 -6.73 1.17
C ILE A 96 29.86 -7.82 0.58
N LEU A 97 28.98 -7.50 -0.36
CA LEU A 97 28.17 -8.52 -1.05
C LEU A 97 29.04 -9.54 -1.79
N HIS A 98 30.14 -9.09 -2.38
CA HIS A 98 31.12 -9.98 -3.02
C HIS A 98 31.92 -10.84 -2.04
N SER A 99 31.94 -10.53 -0.75
CA SER A 99 32.59 -11.38 0.25
C SER A 99 31.75 -12.59 0.66
N PHE A 100 30.46 -12.60 0.33
CA PHE A 100 29.60 -13.77 0.53
C PHE A 100 29.85 -14.85 -0.54
N LYS A 101 29.59 -16.12 -0.20
CA LYS A 101 29.72 -17.27 -1.14
C LYS A 101 29.05 -17.01 -2.49
N ALA A 102 27.87 -16.38 -2.46
CA ALA A 102 27.20 -15.82 -3.62
C ALA A 102 26.16 -14.79 -3.16
N SER A 103 25.75 -13.90 -4.06
CA SER A 103 24.57 -13.05 -3.88
C SER A 103 23.61 -13.18 -5.05
N GLN A 104 22.31 -13.22 -4.77
CA GLN A 104 21.26 -13.33 -5.78
C GLN A 104 20.10 -12.39 -5.45
N HIS A 105 19.35 -11.97 -6.47
CA HIS A 105 18.14 -11.18 -6.32
C HIS A 105 16.90 -12.07 -6.44
N ILE A 106 15.91 -11.89 -5.55
CA ILE A 106 14.63 -12.61 -5.55
C ILE A 106 13.47 -11.60 -5.42
N SER A 107 12.31 -11.95 -5.98
CA SER A 107 11.09 -11.13 -5.93
C SER A 107 10.59 -10.88 -4.50
N PHE A 108 10.15 -9.66 -4.25
CA PHE A 108 9.97 -9.05 -2.93
C PHE A 108 8.70 -9.44 -2.15
N PHE A 109 7.69 -9.95 -2.85
CA PHE A 109 6.32 -9.95 -2.34
C PHE A 109 6.06 -10.89 -1.14
N GLU A 110 6.81 -11.98 -1.00
CA GLU A 110 6.68 -12.92 0.12
C GLU A 110 7.10 -12.30 1.47
N TYR A 111 7.91 -11.24 1.43
CA TYR A 111 8.53 -10.68 2.62
C TYR A 111 7.93 -9.33 3.04
N GLN A 112 7.06 -8.71 2.25
CA GLN A 112 6.54 -7.40 2.64
C GLN A 112 5.64 -7.44 3.87
N GLY A 113 4.78 -8.46 4.01
CA GLY A 113 3.98 -8.60 5.22
C GLY A 113 4.83 -8.67 6.49
N ASN A 114 6.12 -8.99 6.37
CA ASN A 114 7.08 -9.04 7.46
C ASN A 114 7.84 -7.73 7.68
N LEU A 115 7.97 -6.86 6.68
CA LEU A 115 8.70 -5.60 6.78
C LEU A 115 7.88 -4.47 7.40
N ASP A 116 6.59 -4.38 7.02
CA ASP A 116 5.68 -3.36 7.56
C ASP A 116 5.51 -3.51 9.09
N LYS A 117 5.58 -4.76 9.58
CA LYS A 117 5.54 -5.12 11.01
C LYS A 117 6.70 -4.51 11.80
N VAL A 118 7.89 -4.56 11.23
CA VAL A 118 9.14 -4.13 11.86
C VAL A 118 9.27 -2.63 11.85
N ASN A 119 8.85 -2.00 10.75
CA ASN A 119 8.78 -0.55 10.67
C ASN A 119 7.93 0.02 11.81
N LYS A 120 6.78 -0.62 12.11
CA LYS A 120 5.92 -0.21 13.23
C LYS A 120 6.64 -0.32 14.59
N LEU A 121 7.29 -1.45 14.88
CA LEU A 121 8.04 -1.62 16.13
C LEU A 121 9.16 -0.58 16.27
N GLY A 122 9.90 -0.35 15.18
CA GLY A 122 11.04 0.56 15.17
C GLY A 122 10.65 2.02 15.44
N LEU A 123 9.53 2.47 14.89
CA LEU A 123 9.00 3.82 15.12
C LEU A 123 8.53 4.04 16.55
N GLU A 124 8.04 3.00 17.23
CA GLU A 124 7.50 3.12 18.60
C GLU A 124 8.57 3.07 19.69
N ASP A 125 9.70 2.42 19.44
CA ASP A 125 10.80 2.29 20.41
C ASP A 125 11.63 3.56 20.60
N ASN A 126 11.36 4.62 19.82
CA ASN A 126 12.10 5.89 19.85
C ASN A 126 13.62 5.67 19.83
N HIS A 127 14.09 4.75 18.98
CA HIS A 127 15.49 4.33 18.95
C HIS A 127 16.38 5.38 18.24
N PRO A 128 17.66 5.55 18.64
CA PRO A 128 18.50 6.61 18.09
C PRO A 128 18.75 6.52 16.59
N ILE A 129 18.93 7.69 15.95
CA ILE A 129 19.28 7.80 14.53
C ILE A 129 20.62 7.10 14.26
N ASN A 130 20.70 6.40 13.13
CA ASN A 130 21.84 5.62 12.63
C ASN A 130 22.25 4.43 13.52
N VAL A 131 21.39 3.99 14.44
CA VAL A 131 21.61 2.78 15.24
C VAL A 131 20.73 1.65 14.73
N LEU A 132 21.37 0.57 14.28
CA LEU A 132 20.68 -0.64 13.80
C LEU A 132 20.21 -1.48 15.00
N ARG A 133 18.90 -1.52 15.21
CA ARG A 133 18.23 -2.34 16.24
C ARG A 133 17.77 -3.67 15.65
N GLY A 134 17.97 -4.75 16.39
CA GLY A 134 17.44 -6.08 16.04
C GLY A 134 16.27 -6.47 16.94
N TYR A 135 15.34 -7.24 16.38
CA TYR A 135 14.17 -7.79 17.08
C TYR A 135 14.03 -9.27 16.77
N THR A 136 13.75 -10.08 17.78
CA THR A 136 13.35 -11.48 17.59
C THR A 136 11.88 -11.58 17.17
N ILE A 137 11.48 -12.75 16.65
CA ILE A 137 10.06 -13.02 16.37
C ILE A 137 9.22 -12.95 17.65
N SER A 138 9.72 -13.51 18.75
CA SER A 138 9.01 -13.53 20.03
C SER A 138 8.82 -12.12 20.63
N GLU A 139 9.78 -11.21 20.45
CA GLU A 139 9.65 -9.81 20.87
C GLU A 139 8.53 -9.10 20.09
N TYR A 140 8.41 -9.39 18.79
CA TYR A 140 7.32 -8.88 17.97
C TYR A 140 5.95 -9.44 18.40
N GLU A 141 5.83 -10.77 18.54
CA GLU A 141 4.58 -11.43 18.92
C GLU A 141 4.08 -11.00 20.31
N THR A 142 4.99 -10.81 21.25
CA THR A 142 4.66 -10.33 22.60
C THR A 142 4.07 -8.92 22.56
N ARG A 143 4.61 -8.04 21.71
CA ARG A 143 4.11 -6.67 21.54
C ARG A 143 2.77 -6.63 20.80
N LEU A 144 2.51 -7.57 19.88
CA LEU A 144 1.20 -7.75 19.23
C LEU A 144 0.05 -7.89 20.23
N ILE A 145 0.25 -8.66 21.29
CA ILE A 145 -0.76 -8.87 22.34
C ILE A 145 -1.05 -7.58 23.12
N GLY A 146 -0.05 -6.68 23.23
CA GLY A 146 -0.17 -5.38 23.88
C GLY A 146 -0.81 -4.27 23.03
N PHE A 147 -0.94 -4.46 21.71
CA PHE A 147 -1.55 -3.47 20.82
C PHE A 147 -3.08 -3.45 20.93
N LYS A 148 -3.60 -2.94 22.05
CA LYS A 148 -4.94 -2.32 22.01
C LYS A 148 -4.87 -1.10 21.09
N SER A 149 -5.78 -1.06 20.12
CA SER A 149 -5.90 0.00 19.12
C SER A 149 -5.73 1.38 19.75
N ASN A 150 -4.60 2.04 19.50
CA ASN A 150 -4.48 3.44 19.88
C ASN A 150 -3.65 4.22 18.87
N LYS A 151 -4.25 5.37 18.52
CA LYS A 151 -3.80 6.46 17.65
C LYS A 151 -3.94 6.25 16.14
N LYS A 152 -4.99 6.88 15.60
CA LYS A 152 -5.11 7.29 14.20
C LYS A 152 -3.83 8.03 13.80
N LYS A 153 -2.99 7.47 12.93
CA LYS A 153 -1.95 8.26 12.25
C LYS A 153 -2.66 9.40 11.49
N LYS A 154 -2.30 10.64 11.80
CA LYS A 154 -2.73 11.81 11.03
C LYS A 154 -2.06 11.71 9.66
N PHE A 155 -2.84 11.84 8.60
CA PHE A 155 -2.29 12.05 7.26
C PHE A 155 -1.42 13.32 7.28
N GLU A 156 -0.20 13.26 6.74
CA GLU A 156 0.73 14.39 6.58
C GLU A 156 0.08 15.59 5.88
N VAL A 157 -0.90 15.33 5.02
CA VAL A 157 -1.79 16.32 4.43
C VAL A 157 -3.21 15.83 4.67
N SER A 158 -4.01 16.60 5.40
CA SER A 158 -5.41 16.26 5.59
C SER A 158 -6.10 16.23 4.21
N PRO A 159 -6.82 15.16 3.85
CA PRO A 159 -7.57 15.11 2.61
C PRO A 159 -8.52 16.32 2.51
N ILE A 160 -8.45 17.04 1.40
CA ILE A 160 -9.36 18.16 1.12
C ILE A 160 -10.66 17.54 0.63
N TYR A 161 -11.76 17.88 1.28
CA TYR A 161 -13.09 17.46 0.86
C TYR A 161 -13.77 18.62 0.15
N TYR A 162 -14.49 18.30 -0.91
CA TYR A 162 -15.36 19.24 -1.57
C TYR A 162 -16.52 19.64 -0.63
N GLU A 163 -16.74 20.94 -0.51
CA GLU A 163 -17.78 21.52 0.35
C GLU A 163 -18.84 22.30 -0.46
N GLY A 164 -18.82 22.19 -1.79
CA GLY A 164 -19.83 22.82 -2.64
C GLY A 164 -21.19 22.11 -2.58
N VAL A 165 -22.24 22.87 -2.87
CA VAL A 165 -23.65 22.42 -2.81
C VAL A 165 -24.16 21.85 -4.14
N PHE A 166 -23.44 22.07 -5.23
CA PHE A 166 -23.77 21.54 -6.55
C PHE A 166 -22.85 20.38 -6.91
N MET A 167 -23.36 19.43 -7.69
CA MET A 167 -22.54 18.39 -8.31
C MET A 167 -21.51 19.04 -9.24
N PRO A 168 -20.21 18.69 -9.15
CA PRO A 168 -19.23 19.18 -10.11
C PRO A 168 -19.58 18.78 -11.55
N ALA A 169 -19.21 19.62 -12.52
CA ALA A 169 -19.38 19.30 -13.93
C ALA A 169 -18.56 18.08 -14.35
N THR A 170 -17.33 17.95 -13.85
CA THR A 170 -16.42 16.84 -14.18
C THR A 170 -15.88 16.17 -12.93
N GLY A 171 -15.53 14.89 -13.05
CA GLY A 171 -14.94 14.12 -11.96
C GLY A 171 -14.80 12.65 -12.28
N ALA A 172 -14.30 11.88 -11.32
CA ALA A 172 -14.18 10.44 -11.43
C ALA A 172 -14.68 9.74 -10.16
N CYS A 173 -15.61 8.81 -10.31
CA CYS A 173 -15.97 7.87 -9.25
C CYS A 173 -14.96 6.72 -9.25
N LEU A 174 -14.40 6.40 -8.10
CA LEU A 174 -13.42 5.35 -7.88
C LEU A 174 -13.92 4.41 -6.78
N ASP A 175 -13.69 3.13 -6.99
CA ASP A 175 -13.80 2.09 -5.97
C ASP A 175 -12.64 1.09 -6.13
N LEU A 176 -12.16 0.54 -5.01
CA LEU A 176 -11.10 -0.46 -4.97
C LEU A 176 -11.55 -1.69 -4.17
N GLU A 177 -11.27 -2.87 -4.72
CA GLU A 177 -11.28 -4.09 -3.93
C GLU A 177 -9.87 -4.39 -3.41
N ALA A 178 -9.78 -4.83 -2.15
CA ALA A 178 -8.50 -5.08 -1.49
C ALA A 178 -8.51 -6.28 -0.54
N THR A 179 -7.33 -6.82 -0.26
CA THR A 179 -7.17 -8.00 0.60
C THR A 179 -7.44 -7.76 2.10
N SER A 180 -7.54 -6.50 2.54
CA SER A 180 -7.76 -6.15 3.95
C SER A 180 -8.36 -4.76 4.09
N THR A 181 -9.22 -4.55 5.09
CA THR A 181 -9.74 -3.22 5.46
C THR A 181 -8.72 -2.36 6.21
N VAL A 182 -7.59 -2.93 6.61
CA VAL A 182 -6.49 -2.23 7.29
C VAL A 182 -5.48 -1.79 6.24
N ILE A 183 -5.42 -0.48 5.96
CA ILE A 183 -4.60 0.14 4.90
C ILE A 183 -3.16 -0.40 4.87
N GLN A 184 -2.55 -0.58 6.04
CA GLN A 184 -1.15 -1.02 6.14
C GLN A 184 -0.93 -2.43 5.58
N TYR A 185 -1.94 -3.30 5.62
CA TYR A 185 -1.85 -4.70 5.17
C TYR A 185 -2.60 -4.96 3.86
N ALA A 186 -3.31 -3.95 3.36
CA ALA A 186 -4.16 -4.06 2.20
C ALA A 186 -3.34 -4.10 0.91
N ARG A 187 -3.70 -5.01 0.02
CA ARG A 187 -3.26 -5.04 -1.38
C ARG A 187 -4.48 -4.87 -2.27
N VAL A 188 -4.43 -3.91 -3.18
CA VAL A 188 -5.46 -3.75 -4.21
C VAL A 188 -5.47 -4.99 -5.09
N ILE A 189 -6.67 -5.52 -5.35
CA ILE A 189 -6.93 -6.68 -6.20
C ILE A 189 -7.83 -6.34 -7.40
N GLU A 190 -8.57 -5.24 -7.33
CA GLU A 190 -9.34 -4.68 -8.44
C GLU A 190 -9.47 -3.17 -8.25
N TYR A 191 -9.51 -2.42 -9.35
CA TYR A 191 -9.97 -1.04 -9.34
C TYR A 191 -11.03 -0.83 -10.43
N GLY A 192 -11.96 0.07 -10.15
CA GLY A 192 -13.00 0.52 -11.06
C GLY A 192 -13.11 2.03 -11.02
N VAL A 193 -13.11 2.66 -12.19
CA VAL A 193 -13.22 4.11 -12.34
C VAL A 193 -14.27 4.45 -13.38
N VAL A 194 -15.10 5.42 -13.05
CA VAL A 194 -16.08 6.01 -13.96
C VAL A 194 -15.83 7.51 -14.02
N LYS A 195 -15.40 8.02 -15.17
CA LYS A 195 -15.32 9.47 -15.42
C LYS A 195 -16.65 9.99 -15.92
N PHE A 196 -16.96 11.23 -15.56
CA PHE A 196 -18.15 11.90 -16.03
C PHE A 196 -17.88 13.35 -16.43
N THR A 197 -18.75 13.86 -17.29
CA THR A 197 -18.86 15.28 -17.68
C THR A 197 -20.34 15.63 -17.78
N ASP A 198 -20.74 16.75 -17.19
CA ASP A 198 -22.10 17.29 -17.19
C ASP A 198 -23.18 16.26 -16.82
N GLY A 199 -22.90 15.49 -15.75
CA GLY A 199 -23.82 14.49 -15.22
C GLY A 199 -24.01 13.26 -16.12
N GLN A 200 -23.12 13.03 -17.09
CA GLN A 200 -23.09 11.84 -17.95
C GLN A 200 -21.75 11.11 -17.83
N ILE A 201 -21.79 9.78 -17.83
CA ILE A 201 -20.56 8.97 -17.84
C ILE A 201 -19.90 9.11 -19.21
N THR A 202 -18.63 9.49 -19.23
CA THR A 202 -17.86 9.69 -20.47
C THR A 202 -16.82 8.61 -20.70
N ASP A 203 -16.32 7.97 -19.65
CA ASP A 203 -15.29 6.94 -19.77
C ASP A 203 -15.31 5.99 -18.57
N LYS A 204 -14.84 4.76 -18.78
CA LYS A 204 -14.75 3.71 -17.76
C LYS A 204 -13.41 2.99 -17.86
N LEU A 205 -12.78 2.78 -16.71
CA LEU A 205 -11.56 1.99 -16.60
C LEU A 205 -11.74 0.93 -15.50
N GLN A 206 -11.34 -0.30 -15.81
CA GLN A 206 -11.35 -1.40 -14.84
C GLN A 206 -10.14 -2.29 -15.06
N SER A 207 -9.55 -2.75 -13.97
CA SER A 207 -8.52 -3.78 -14.04
C SER A 207 -8.51 -4.59 -12.76
N PHE A 208 -8.27 -5.89 -12.89
CA PHE A 208 -7.71 -6.67 -11.79
C PHE A 208 -6.28 -6.23 -11.52
N VAL A 209 -5.82 -6.50 -10.31
CA VAL A 209 -4.47 -6.22 -9.86
C VAL A 209 -3.91 -7.48 -9.23
N ASN A 210 -2.73 -7.91 -9.68
CA ASN A 210 -2.03 -9.02 -9.04
C ASN A 210 -1.41 -8.53 -7.73
N PRO A 211 -1.89 -8.99 -6.55
CA PRO A 211 -1.35 -8.57 -5.25
C PRO A 211 -0.08 -9.35 -4.88
N ASN A 212 0.32 -10.30 -5.73
CA ASN A 212 1.39 -11.29 -5.55
C ASN A 212 1.31 -12.00 -4.18
N MET A 213 0.09 -12.32 -3.79
CA MET A 213 -0.23 -13.12 -2.62
C MET A 213 -1.55 -13.85 -2.85
N LYS A 214 -1.83 -14.84 -1.99
CA LYS A 214 -3.14 -15.48 -1.99
C LYS A 214 -4.20 -14.51 -1.45
N ILE A 215 -5.32 -14.39 -2.16
CA ILE A 215 -6.47 -13.61 -1.68
C ILE A 215 -7.10 -14.36 -0.49
N PRO A 216 -7.33 -13.70 0.66
CA PRO A 216 -8.01 -14.32 1.80
C PRO A 216 -9.38 -14.88 1.41
N LYS A 217 -9.75 -16.03 2.00
CA LYS A 217 -11.01 -16.73 1.67
C LYS A 217 -12.23 -15.80 1.79
N ALA A 218 -12.33 -15.05 2.89
CA ALA A 218 -13.43 -14.12 3.12
C ALA A 218 -13.52 -13.02 2.04
N VAL A 219 -12.39 -12.53 1.53
CA VAL A 219 -12.38 -11.52 0.45
C VAL A 219 -12.86 -12.12 -0.86
N ARG A 220 -12.45 -13.36 -1.19
CA ARG A 220 -12.95 -14.06 -2.39
C ARG A 220 -14.44 -14.34 -2.31
N GLU A 221 -14.94 -14.71 -1.14
CA GLU A 221 -16.37 -14.95 -0.92
C GLU A 221 -17.19 -13.66 -1.00
N LEU A 222 -16.64 -12.54 -0.53
CA LEU A 222 -17.30 -11.24 -0.59
C LEU A 222 -17.35 -10.67 -2.01
N THR A 223 -16.21 -10.68 -2.71
CA THR A 223 -16.03 -9.99 -4.00
C THR A 223 -16.28 -10.89 -5.22
N GLY A 224 -16.26 -12.21 -5.03
CA GLY A 224 -16.26 -13.18 -6.12
C GLY A 224 -14.95 -13.23 -6.93
N ILE A 225 -13.93 -12.43 -6.57
CA ILE A 225 -12.63 -12.41 -7.26
C ILE A 225 -11.85 -13.68 -6.92
N THR A 226 -11.50 -14.46 -7.92
CA THR A 226 -10.74 -15.70 -7.74
C THR A 226 -9.24 -15.44 -7.78
N GLN A 227 -8.46 -16.38 -7.26
CA GLN A 227 -7.00 -16.31 -7.37
C GLN A 227 -6.55 -16.28 -8.83
N ARG A 228 -7.26 -17.00 -9.71
CA ARG A 228 -6.95 -17.08 -11.14
C ARG A 228 -7.11 -15.73 -11.85
N ASP A 229 -8.07 -14.91 -11.40
CA ASP A 229 -8.32 -13.57 -11.98
C ASP A 229 -7.13 -12.65 -11.72
N VAL A 230 -6.61 -12.65 -10.48
CA VAL A 230 -5.49 -11.79 -10.10
C VAL A 230 -4.13 -12.33 -10.52
N ASP A 231 -3.93 -13.64 -10.61
CA ASP A 231 -2.64 -14.23 -11.00
C ASP A 231 -2.24 -13.83 -12.43
N ARG A 232 -3.23 -13.65 -13.32
CA ARG A 232 -3.04 -13.23 -14.71
C ARG A 232 -3.07 -11.72 -14.91
N ALA A 233 -3.42 -10.98 -13.87
CA ALA A 233 -3.55 -9.53 -13.93
C ALA A 233 -2.18 -8.83 -13.92
N PRO A 234 -2.11 -7.56 -14.36
CA PRO A 234 -0.91 -6.74 -14.19
C PRO A 234 -0.50 -6.66 -12.72
N ARG A 235 0.81 -6.58 -12.48
CA ARG A 235 1.35 -6.40 -11.12
C ARG A 235 0.93 -5.05 -10.55
N SER A 236 0.87 -4.97 -9.22
CA SER A 236 0.38 -3.76 -8.53
C SER A 236 1.07 -2.47 -8.99
N TYR A 237 2.39 -2.50 -9.25
CA TYR A 237 3.10 -1.33 -9.76
C TYR A 237 2.52 -0.83 -11.09
N ASP A 238 2.41 -1.70 -12.08
CA ASP A 238 1.93 -1.33 -13.42
C ASP A 238 0.44 -0.93 -13.38
N ALA A 239 -0.36 -1.69 -12.65
CA ALA A 239 -1.81 -1.47 -12.55
C ALA A 239 -2.15 -0.15 -11.85
N ILE A 240 -1.53 0.13 -10.69
CA ILE A 240 -1.80 1.36 -9.93
C ILE A 240 -1.13 2.57 -10.59
N LYS A 241 0.03 2.39 -11.24
CA LYS A 241 0.63 3.45 -12.07
C LYS A 241 -0.33 3.86 -13.19
N ALA A 242 -0.89 2.90 -13.93
CA ALA A 242 -1.88 3.17 -14.98
C ALA A 242 -3.11 3.92 -14.44
N LEU A 243 -3.63 3.50 -13.28
CA LEU A 243 -4.73 4.18 -12.59
C LEU A 243 -4.38 5.64 -12.24
N VAL A 244 -3.21 5.89 -11.64
CA VAL A 244 -2.76 7.24 -11.26
C VAL A 244 -2.63 8.14 -12.50
N TYR A 245 -2.03 7.63 -13.58
CA TYR A 245 -1.95 8.39 -14.84
C TYR A 245 -3.31 8.66 -15.45
N TYR A 246 -4.25 7.71 -15.36
CA TYR A 246 -5.61 7.91 -15.83
C TYR A 246 -6.36 8.98 -15.02
N LEU A 247 -6.04 9.14 -13.73
CA LEU A 247 -6.65 10.13 -12.82
C LEU A 247 -5.87 11.45 -12.71
N LYS A 248 -4.74 11.62 -13.41
CA LYS A 248 -3.80 12.73 -13.18
C LYS A 248 -4.42 14.14 -13.34
N ASP A 249 -5.36 14.30 -14.27
CA ASP A 249 -6.04 15.57 -14.57
C ASP A 249 -7.41 15.66 -13.87
N CYS A 250 -7.74 14.69 -13.03
CA CYS A 250 -8.98 14.68 -12.29
C CYS A 250 -8.89 15.67 -11.13
N ARG A 251 -9.86 16.59 -11.03
CA ARG A 251 -9.96 17.52 -9.89
C ARG A 251 -10.76 16.96 -8.73
N TYR A 252 -11.81 16.19 -9.02
CA TYR A 252 -12.73 15.66 -8.02
C TYR A 252 -12.73 14.14 -8.08
N LEU A 253 -12.38 13.50 -6.96
CA LEU A 253 -12.41 12.05 -6.81
C LEU A 253 -13.56 11.66 -5.87
N ILE A 254 -14.44 10.81 -6.36
CA ILE A 254 -15.72 10.49 -5.73
C ILE A 254 -15.71 9.03 -5.31
N GLY A 255 -16.23 8.72 -4.13
CA GLY A 255 -16.41 7.35 -3.69
C GLY A 255 -17.27 7.23 -2.44
N HIS A 256 -17.51 6.00 -1.98
CA HIS A 256 -18.30 5.72 -0.79
C HIS A 256 -17.31 5.30 0.27
N ASN A 257 -17.14 6.11 1.31
CA ASN A 257 -16.00 5.94 2.23
C ASN A 257 -14.62 6.09 1.53
N ILE A 258 -14.58 6.92 0.47
CA ILE A 258 -13.44 7.18 -0.45
C ILE A 258 -12.08 7.45 0.20
N LEU A 259 -12.06 7.86 1.47
CA LEU A 259 -10.80 8.05 2.18
C LEU A 259 -9.98 6.76 2.21
N TYR A 260 -10.62 5.61 2.36
CA TYR A 260 -9.93 4.32 2.36
C TYR A 260 -9.20 4.09 1.03
N ASP A 261 -9.93 4.19 -0.09
CA ASP A 261 -9.42 3.98 -1.45
C ASP A 261 -8.31 4.98 -1.80
N PHE A 262 -8.56 6.26 -1.53
CA PHE A 262 -7.58 7.33 -1.71
C PHE A 262 -6.31 7.05 -0.92
N SER A 263 -6.43 6.58 0.33
CA SER A 263 -5.27 6.27 1.18
C SER A 263 -4.45 5.10 0.67
N LEU A 264 -5.08 4.09 0.06
CA LEU A 264 -4.36 2.98 -0.57
C LEU A 264 -3.52 3.48 -1.74
N ILE A 265 -4.12 4.30 -2.62
CA ILE A 265 -3.43 4.88 -3.77
C ILE A 265 -2.32 5.82 -3.30
N ASP A 266 -2.60 6.69 -2.34
CA ASP A 266 -1.64 7.66 -1.85
C ASP A 266 -0.44 7.00 -1.17
N THR A 267 -0.68 5.98 -0.35
CA THR A 267 0.39 5.15 0.26
C THR A 267 1.21 4.44 -0.82
N PHE A 268 0.55 3.96 -1.87
CA PHE A 268 1.22 3.34 -3.01
C PHE A 268 2.11 4.35 -3.75
N CYS A 269 1.59 5.54 -4.03
CA CYS A 269 2.34 6.61 -4.70
C CYS A 269 3.55 7.04 -3.89
N GLN A 270 3.41 7.24 -2.58
CA GLN A 270 4.54 7.56 -1.70
C GLN A 270 5.60 6.46 -1.73
N ARG A 271 5.20 5.19 -1.58
CA ARG A 271 6.09 4.03 -1.57
C ARG A 271 6.92 3.91 -2.86
N PHE A 272 6.28 4.13 -4.01
CA PHE A 272 6.89 3.96 -5.32
C PHE A 272 7.35 5.27 -5.98
N ARG A 273 7.32 6.39 -5.24
CA ARG A 273 7.63 7.74 -5.73
C ARG A 273 6.88 8.09 -7.01
N LEU A 274 5.62 7.68 -7.11
CA LEU A 274 4.72 8.10 -8.18
C LEU A 274 4.12 9.47 -7.84
N PRO A 275 3.67 10.24 -8.85
CA PRO A 275 2.90 11.45 -8.60
C PRO A 275 1.69 11.17 -7.70
N ARG A 276 1.49 12.01 -6.69
CA ARG A 276 0.31 11.95 -5.82
C ARG A 276 -0.87 12.62 -6.54
N LEU A 277 -2.08 12.12 -6.29
CA LEU A 277 -3.29 12.72 -6.84
C LEU A 277 -3.59 14.04 -6.10
N ASN A 278 -3.67 15.14 -6.85
CA ASN A 278 -4.10 16.43 -6.33
C ASN A 278 -5.61 16.60 -6.58
N VAL A 279 -6.42 15.98 -5.72
CA VAL A 279 -7.88 15.90 -5.85
C VAL A 279 -8.60 16.42 -4.62
N GLU A 280 -9.78 16.98 -4.82
CA GLU A 280 -10.77 17.16 -3.77
C GLU A 280 -11.64 15.89 -3.69
N LEU A 281 -11.88 15.39 -2.47
CA LEU A 281 -12.65 14.18 -2.25
C LEU A 281 -14.14 14.49 -2.08
N ILE A 282 -14.99 13.72 -2.77
CA ILE A 282 -16.44 13.68 -2.53
C ILE A 282 -16.80 12.32 -1.99
N CYS A 283 -17.30 12.28 -0.76
CA CYS A 283 -17.65 11.03 -0.09
C CYS A 283 -19.16 10.95 0.06
N THR A 284 -19.84 10.06 -0.69
CA THR A 284 -21.30 9.92 -0.62
C THR A 284 -21.79 9.53 0.77
N LYS A 285 -21.01 8.74 1.51
CA LYS A 285 -21.26 8.47 2.94
C LYS A 285 -21.23 9.74 3.81
N ARG A 286 -20.31 10.67 3.54
CA ARG A 286 -20.24 11.96 4.26
C ARG A 286 -21.39 12.88 3.85
N LEU A 287 -21.70 12.94 2.56
CA LEU A 287 -22.85 13.71 2.06
C LEU A 287 -24.14 13.22 2.74
N ALA A 288 -24.35 11.91 2.83
CA ALA A 288 -25.54 11.33 3.43
C ALA A 288 -25.63 11.65 4.93
N LYS A 289 -24.49 11.63 5.65
CA LYS A 289 -24.44 12.05 7.05
C LYS A 289 -24.70 13.53 7.29
N LYS A 290 -24.41 14.39 6.30
CA LYS A 290 -24.69 15.83 6.37
C LYS A 290 -26.13 16.15 5.99
N SER A 291 -26.81 15.24 5.28
CA SER A 291 -28.21 15.39 4.91
C SER A 291 -29.16 14.96 6.03
N ASN A 292 -30.42 15.41 5.98
CA ASN A 292 -31.47 15.06 6.94
C ASN A 292 -32.15 13.70 6.63
N LEU A 293 -31.41 12.74 6.06
CA LEU A 293 -31.95 11.43 5.69
C LEU A 293 -32.22 10.57 6.93
N ILE A 294 -33.41 9.99 6.99
CA ILE A 294 -33.79 9.02 8.03
C ILE A 294 -33.49 7.62 7.50
N VAL A 295 -32.31 7.10 7.83
CA VAL A 295 -31.85 5.76 7.41
C VAL A 295 -31.29 4.97 8.60
N LYS A 296 -31.43 3.65 8.56
CA LYS A 296 -30.91 2.74 9.60
C LYS A 296 -29.38 2.79 9.72
N ASP A 297 -28.70 2.98 8.60
CA ASP A 297 -27.26 3.07 8.48
C ASP A 297 -26.87 3.79 7.18
N TYR A 298 -25.61 4.21 7.08
CA TYR A 298 -25.07 4.90 5.90
C TYR A 298 -24.20 3.96 5.04
N ARG A 299 -24.54 2.67 4.98
CA ARG A 299 -23.89 1.75 4.05
C ARG A 299 -24.38 2.02 2.64
N MET A 300 -23.53 1.79 1.65
CA MET A 300 -23.88 2.00 0.24
C MET A 300 -25.15 1.26 -0.15
N GLU A 301 -25.30 -0.01 0.22
CA GLU A 301 -26.51 -0.80 -0.03
C GLU A 301 -27.81 -0.12 0.48
N THR A 302 -27.78 0.45 1.69
CA THR A 302 -28.93 1.14 2.28
C THR A 302 -29.28 2.40 1.49
N LEU A 303 -28.27 3.18 1.08
CA LEU A 303 -28.47 4.40 0.31
C LEU A 303 -28.93 4.09 -1.12
N LEU A 304 -28.36 3.07 -1.77
CA LEU A 304 -28.79 2.65 -3.11
C LEU A 304 -30.27 2.24 -3.11
N LYS A 305 -30.72 1.49 -2.09
CA LYS A 305 -32.15 1.15 -1.93
C LYS A 305 -33.03 2.38 -1.71
N LEU A 306 -32.57 3.35 -0.92
CA LEU A 306 -33.32 4.58 -0.65
C LEU A 306 -33.58 5.39 -1.94
N TYR A 307 -32.58 5.49 -2.81
CA TYR A 307 -32.66 6.25 -4.07
C TYR A 307 -33.09 5.42 -5.28
N ASP A 308 -33.56 4.18 -5.06
CA ASP A 308 -33.97 3.24 -6.10
C ASP A 308 -32.90 3.02 -7.20
N ILE A 309 -31.65 2.82 -6.76
CA ILE A 309 -30.51 2.57 -7.64
C ILE A 309 -30.14 1.09 -7.57
N HIS A 310 -30.17 0.42 -8.72
CA HIS A 310 -29.78 -0.98 -8.82
C HIS A 310 -28.25 -1.12 -9.01
N ASN A 311 -27.65 -2.06 -8.28
CA ASN A 311 -26.28 -2.51 -8.48
C ASN A 311 -26.29 -4.04 -8.62
N GLU A 312 -26.10 -4.51 -9.85
CA GLU A 312 -26.21 -5.94 -10.20
C GLU A 312 -25.11 -6.79 -9.59
N ARG A 313 -23.95 -6.20 -9.27
CA ARG A 313 -22.77 -6.92 -8.77
C ARG A 313 -22.09 -6.13 -7.65
N PRO A 314 -22.69 -6.07 -6.45
CA PRO A 314 -22.05 -5.47 -5.28
C PRO A 314 -20.68 -6.12 -5.01
N HIS A 315 -19.74 -5.35 -4.46
CA HIS A 315 -18.36 -5.82 -4.18
C HIS A 315 -17.57 -6.17 -5.44
N ARG A 316 -17.84 -5.41 -6.50
CA ARG A 316 -17.03 -5.34 -7.71
C ARG A 316 -16.76 -3.88 -8.01
N ALA A 317 -15.49 -3.58 -8.26
CA ALA A 317 -15.04 -2.20 -8.24
C ALA A 317 -15.74 -1.31 -9.29
N LEU A 318 -15.89 -1.76 -10.55
CA LEU A 318 -16.54 -0.94 -11.58
C LEU A 318 -18.07 -0.80 -11.38
N PRO A 319 -18.82 -1.88 -11.07
CA PRO A 319 -20.21 -1.77 -10.66
C PRO A 319 -20.43 -0.83 -9.47
N ASP A 320 -19.62 -0.93 -8.43
CA ASP A 320 -19.72 -0.07 -7.25
C ASP A 320 -19.39 1.39 -7.61
N ALA A 321 -18.31 1.67 -8.34
CA ALA A 321 -18.02 3.02 -8.83
C ALA A 321 -19.15 3.61 -9.69
N THR A 322 -19.81 2.79 -10.51
CA THR A 322 -20.95 3.19 -11.34
C THR A 322 -22.18 3.50 -10.49
N ALA A 323 -22.53 2.62 -9.54
CA ALA A 323 -23.65 2.83 -8.64
C ALA A 323 -23.45 4.09 -7.78
N ASN A 324 -22.20 4.35 -7.39
CA ASN A 324 -21.83 5.54 -6.61
C ASN A 324 -21.97 6.84 -7.39
N PHE A 325 -21.66 6.83 -8.70
CA PHE A 325 -21.93 7.96 -9.58
C PHE A 325 -23.42 8.31 -9.59
N TYR A 326 -24.29 7.32 -9.79
CA TYR A 326 -25.74 7.55 -9.78
C TYR A 326 -26.24 7.98 -8.40
N LEU A 327 -25.69 7.42 -7.33
CA LEU A 327 -26.01 7.81 -5.96
C LEU A 327 -25.66 9.27 -5.70
N MET A 328 -24.42 9.66 -6.01
CA MET A 328 -23.99 11.05 -5.87
C MET A 328 -24.89 11.99 -6.68
N LYS A 329 -25.18 11.65 -7.95
CA LYS A 329 -26.05 12.44 -8.82
C LYS A 329 -27.42 12.65 -8.18
N LYS A 330 -28.07 11.57 -7.73
CA LYS A 330 -29.36 11.60 -7.03
C LYS A 330 -29.30 12.44 -5.76
N MET A 331 -28.27 12.30 -4.94
CA MET A 331 -28.12 13.08 -3.70
C MET A 331 -28.02 14.60 -3.98
N PHE A 332 -27.26 15.01 -4.99
CA PHE A 332 -27.17 16.43 -5.37
C PHE A 332 -28.46 16.97 -5.98
N THR A 333 -29.21 16.15 -6.72
CA THR A 333 -30.48 16.60 -7.33
C THR A 333 -31.67 16.54 -6.37
N GLU A 334 -31.69 15.63 -5.39
CA GLU A 334 -32.88 15.35 -4.58
C GLU A 334 -32.70 15.74 -3.09
N SER A 335 -31.48 15.89 -2.59
CA SER A 335 -31.22 16.08 -1.15
C SER A 335 -30.56 17.40 -0.76
N PHE A 336 -30.03 18.16 -1.73
CA PHE A 336 -29.50 19.51 -1.52
C PHE A 336 -30.41 20.62 -2.08
N LEU A 337 -31.61 20.28 -2.58
CA LEU A 337 -32.64 21.24 -3.03
C LEU A 337 -33.66 21.59 -1.94
N VAL A 338 -33.39 21.27 -0.67
CA VAL A 338 -34.26 21.65 0.45
C VAL A 338 -33.42 22.32 1.53
N SER A 339 -33.17 23.61 1.34
CA SER A 339 -32.82 24.55 2.42
C SER A 339 -33.52 25.87 2.15
#